data_AF-A0A0B7BGZ4-F1
#
_entry.id   AF-A0A0B7BGZ4-F1
#
_cell.length_a   1.000
_cell.length_b   1.000
_cell.length_c   1.000
_cell.angle_alpha   90.00
_cell.angle_beta   90.00
_cell.angle_gamma   90.00
#
_symmetry.space_group_name_H-M   'P 1'
#
loop_
_entity.id
_entity.type
_entity.pdbx_description
1 polymer ?
#
loop_
_entity_poly.entity_id
_entity_poly.type
_entity_poly.pdbx_seq_one_letter_code
_entity_poly.pdbx_strand_id
1 'polypeptide(L)'
;IGQVSAGGDSVVDFQYIVNGVYINKQVIMDDADNTGYDEAMLTFIPITVPILQSKVTYFEHILNDEVVRRELWTISLINNKVNIVVYNFTSSVSNDFNLNDVVDNLKEEDLHGNKDCPATFTELSGGMFVGSKTDCRDSSNGYHPVFDGTATCNALIIGVPAEASRKHVRGSYVFTRDKDRFPIPDVPDGYQFPC
;
A
#
# COMPACT_ATOMS: atom_id res chain seq x y z
N ILE A 1 8.09 -17.36 27.13
CA ILE A 1 8.19 -18.31 26.00
C ILE A 1 8.23 -17.42 24.76
N GLY A 2 9.43 -17.19 24.23
CA GLY A 2 9.66 -16.23 23.15
C GLY A 2 9.32 -16.86 21.80
N GLN A 3 8.41 -16.24 21.06
CA GLN A 3 8.26 -16.52 19.64
C GLN A 3 9.37 -15.76 18.91
N VAL A 4 10.38 -16.51 18.51
CA VAL A 4 11.28 -16.14 17.42
C VAL A 4 10.41 -16.18 16.16
N SER A 5 10.20 -15.07 15.45
CA SER A 5 9.66 -15.17 14.10
C SER A 5 10.69 -15.96 13.29
N ALA A 6 10.29 -17.13 12.83
CA ALA A 6 11.07 -17.91 11.88
C ALA A 6 11.34 -17.02 10.66
N GLY A 7 12.51 -17.14 10.05
CA GLY A 7 12.89 -16.40 8.85
C GLY A 7 11.95 -16.67 7.68
N GLY A 8 10.82 -15.96 7.66
CA GLY A 8 9.88 -15.88 6.56
C GLY A 8 10.45 -15.04 5.44
N ASP A 9 9.91 -15.24 4.23
CA ASP A 9 10.15 -14.33 3.12
C ASP A 9 9.51 -12.97 3.42
N SER A 10 10.31 -11.97 3.81
CA SER A 10 9.85 -10.62 4.13
C SER A 10 8.99 -9.97 3.03
N VAL A 11 9.14 -10.39 1.77
CA VAL A 11 8.28 -9.91 0.66
C VAL A 11 6.86 -10.46 0.81
N VAL A 12 6.74 -11.76 1.09
CA VAL A 12 5.46 -12.43 1.32
C VAL A 12 4.82 -11.95 2.61
N ASP A 13 5.60 -11.79 3.67
CA ASP A 13 5.15 -11.26 4.96
C ASP A 13 4.64 -9.83 4.84
N PHE A 14 5.37 -8.96 4.13
CA PHE A 14 4.90 -7.60 3.87
C PHE A 14 3.60 -7.60 3.08
N GLN A 15 3.54 -8.37 1.99
CA GLN A 15 2.33 -8.48 1.18
C GLN A 15 1.14 -8.95 2.02
N TYR A 16 1.36 -9.91 2.92
CA TYR A 16 0.34 -10.40 3.84
C TYR A 16 -0.11 -9.37 4.88
N ILE A 17 0.83 -8.60 5.43
CA ILE A 17 0.53 -7.56 6.42
C ILE A 17 -0.33 -6.47 5.81
N VAL A 18 0.01 -5.97 4.61
CA VAL A 18 -0.74 -4.87 3.97
C VAL A 18 -2.01 -5.34 3.27
N ASN A 19 -2.18 -6.64 3.02
CA ASN A 19 -3.34 -7.21 2.34
C ASN A 19 -4.66 -6.92 3.08
N GLY A 20 -5.66 -6.47 2.33
CA GLY A 20 -7.03 -6.27 2.81
C GLY A 20 -7.61 -4.90 2.47
N VAL A 21 -8.79 -4.65 3.02
CA VAL A 21 -9.50 -3.37 2.93
C VAL A 21 -9.39 -2.64 4.27
N TYR A 22 -8.89 -1.42 4.24
CA TYR A 22 -8.59 -0.60 5.41
C TYR A 22 -9.37 0.71 5.36
N ILE A 23 -9.99 1.10 6.47
CA ILE A 23 -10.82 2.31 6.58
C ILE A 23 -10.39 3.15 7.78
N ASN A 24 -10.53 4.47 7.68
CA ASN A 24 -10.16 5.42 8.76
C ASN A 24 -11.34 5.85 9.65
N LYS A 25 -12.46 5.10 9.65
CA LYS A 25 -13.70 5.47 10.36
C LYS A 25 -13.49 5.79 11.84
N GLN A 26 -12.63 5.04 12.53
CA GLN A 26 -12.38 5.27 13.96
C GLN A 26 -11.76 6.64 14.23
N VAL A 27 -10.82 7.09 13.40
CA VAL A 27 -10.21 8.43 13.54
C VAL A 27 -11.24 9.52 13.32
N ILE A 28 -12.15 9.34 12.36
CA ILE A 28 -13.24 10.29 12.11
C ILE A 28 -14.22 10.34 13.27
N MET A 29 -14.55 9.18 13.86
CA MET A 29 -15.45 9.11 15.02
C MET A 29 -14.85 9.72 16.28
N ASP A 30 -13.54 9.56 16.48
CA ASP A 30 -12.82 10.07 17.65
C ASP A 30 -12.38 11.55 17.47
N ASP A 31 -12.53 12.11 16.27
CA ASP A 31 -12.25 13.52 15.96
C ASP A 31 -13.34 14.45 16.52
N ALA A 32 -13.34 14.59 17.85
CA ALA A 32 -14.24 15.48 18.58
C ALA A 32 -14.08 16.97 18.17
N ASP A 33 -12.93 17.32 17.60
CA ASP A 33 -12.58 18.67 17.17
C ASP A 33 -13.02 18.96 15.72
N ASN A 34 -13.56 17.96 15.01
CA ASN A 34 -14.04 18.07 13.62
C ASN A 34 -12.98 18.68 12.70
N THR A 35 -11.74 18.22 12.86
CA THR A 35 -10.54 18.67 12.14
C THR A 35 -10.61 18.42 10.62
N GLY A 36 -11.62 17.67 10.16
CA GLY A 36 -11.97 17.56 8.75
C GLY A 36 -11.27 16.41 8.03
N TYR A 37 -11.05 15.29 8.71
CA TYR A 37 -10.61 14.06 8.06
C TYR A 37 -11.66 13.57 7.06
N ASP A 38 -11.26 13.47 5.79
CA ASP A 38 -12.07 12.82 4.75
C ASP A 38 -12.23 11.32 5.02
N GLU A 39 -13.37 10.74 4.62
CA GLU A 39 -13.54 9.29 4.64
C GLU A 39 -12.62 8.67 3.60
N ALA A 40 -11.73 7.78 4.04
CA ALA A 40 -10.72 7.18 3.19
C ALA A 40 -10.74 5.66 3.34
N MET A 41 -10.67 4.98 2.20
CA MET A 41 -10.55 3.53 2.10
C MET A 41 -9.32 3.18 1.26
N LEU A 42 -8.49 2.28 1.79
CA LEU A 42 -7.33 1.73 1.13
C LEU A 42 -7.53 0.24 0.91
N THR A 43 -7.43 -0.21 -0.33
CA THR A 43 -7.58 -1.61 -0.70
C THR A 43 -6.28 -2.13 -1.28
N PHE A 44 -5.78 -3.24 -0.72
CA PHE A 44 -4.57 -3.92 -1.17
C PHE A 44 -4.91 -5.37 -1.50
N ILE A 45 -4.80 -5.74 -2.78
CA ILE A 45 -5.15 -7.06 -3.29
C ILE A 45 -3.90 -7.71 -3.89
N PRO A 46 -3.38 -8.79 -3.31
CA PRO A 46 -2.37 -9.64 -3.94
C PRO A 46 -2.92 -10.22 -5.24
N ILE A 47 -2.20 -10.03 -6.35
CA ILE A 47 -2.61 -10.52 -7.67
C ILE A 47 -1.42 -11.13 -8.43
N THR A 48 -1.73 -11.96 -9.42
CA THR A 48 -0.75 -12.45 -10.39
C THR A 48 -0.81 -11.58 -11.63
N VAL A 49 0.34 -11.07 -12.07
CA VAL A 49 0.46 -10.34 -13.35
C VAL A 49 1.48 -11.09 -14.20
N PRO A 50 1.06 -11.79 -15.28
CA PRO A 50 1.93 -12.74 -15.98
C PRO A 50 3.26 -12.16 -16.50
N ILE A 51 3.26 -10.90 -16.93
CA ILE A 51 4.47 -10.23 -17.43
C ILE A 51 5.44 -9.79 -16.31
N LEU A 52 4.99 -9.78 -15.05
CA LEU A 52 5.78 -9.41 -13.89
C LEU A 52 6.17 -10.68 -13.12
N GLN A 53 7.46 -11.02 -13.12
CA GLN A 53 7.99 -12.20 -12.39
C GLN A 53 8.18 -11.96 -10.88
N SER A 54 7.39 -11.05 -10.30
CA SER A 54 7.52 -10.60 -8.90
C SER A 54 6.18 -10.68 -8.18
N LYS A 55 6.19 -10.64 -6.84
CA LYS A 55 4.94 -10.49 -6.08
C LYS A 55 4.32 -9.13 -6.40
N VAL A 56 3.04 -9.12 -6.78
CA VAL A 56 2.32 -7.91 -7.16
C VAL A 56 1.14 -7.70 -6.24
N THR A 57 0.97 -6.46 -5.79
CA THR A 57 -0.23 -6.00 -5.08
C THR A 57 -0.88 -4.90 -5.89
N TYR A 58 -2.17 -5.08 -6.22
CA TYR A 58 -3.01 -3.98 -6.67
C TYR A 58 -3.38 -3.11 -5.46
N PHE A 59 -3.25 -1.80 -5.64
CA PHE A 59 -3.62 -0.80 -4.65
C PHE A 59 -4.73 0.10 -5.20
N GLU A 60 -5.76 0.36 -4.39
CA GLU A 60 -6.79 1.36 -4.65
C GLU A 60 -6.96 2.26 -3.42
N HIS A 61 -7.12 3.56 -3.68
CA HIS A 61 -7.46 4.56 -2.69
C HIS A 61 -8.74 5.27 -3.12
N ILE A 62 -9.72 5.25 -2.22
CA ILE A 62 -10.99 5.96 -2.34
C ILE A 62 -11.04 7.03 -1.25
N LEU A 63 -11.44 8.25 -1.63
CA LEU A 63 -11.62 9.39 -0.74
C LEU A 63 -13.03 9.94 -0.96
N ASN A 64 -13.85 10.01 0.10
CA ASN A 64 -15.25 10.44 0.05
C ASN A 64 -16.03 9.77 -1.10
N ASP A 65 -15.96 8.44 -1.19
CA ASP A 65 -16.56 7.59 -2.23
C ASP A 65 -16.03 7.81 -3.66
N GLU A 66 -15.04 8.68 -3.87
CA GLU A 66 -14.40 8.89 -5.17
C GLU A 66 -13.06 8.16 -5.26
N VAL A 67 -12.85 7.42 -6.35
CA VAL A 67 -11.56 6.77 -6.61
C VAL A 67 -10.53 7.82 -6.99
N VAL A 68 -9.52 7.99 -6.14
CA VAL A 68 -8.46 8.99 -6.36
C VAL A 68 -7.20 8.37 -6.95
N ARG A 69 -6.99 7.07 -6.76
CA ARG A 69 -5.75 6.38 -7.18
C ARG A 69 -5.93 4.88 -7.30
N ARG A 70 -5.30 4.33 -8.35
CA ARG A 70 -5.06 2.90 -8.54
C ARG A 70 -3.64 2.68 -9.03
N GLU A 71 -2.95 1.71 -8.46
CA GLU A 71 -1.55 1.41 -8.74
C GLU A 71 -1.30 -0.11 -8.74
N LEU A 72 -0.23 -0.55 -9.41
CA LEU A 72 0.39 -1.86 -9.20
C LEU A 72 1.69 -1.70 -8.44
N TRP A 73 1.85 -2.46 -7.37
CA TRP A 73 3.03 -2.45 -6.53
C TRP A 73 3.76 -3.77 -6.74
N THR A 74 4.92 -3.74 -7.40
CA THR A 74 5.80 -4.91 -7.43
C THR A 74 6.71 -4.87 -6.22
N ILE A 75 6.77 -5.99 -5.52
CA ILE A 75 7.42 -6.09 -4.22
C ILE A 75 8.64 -6.99 -4.37
N SER A 76 9.79 -6.48 -3.94
CA SER A 76 11.07 -7.20 -3.97
C SER A 76 11.86 -6.93 -2.69
N LEU A 77 12.97 -7.64 -2.53
CA LEU A 77 13.89 -7.44 -1.41
C LEU A 77 15.22 -6.88 -1.92
N ILE A 78 15.63 -5.72 -1.40
CA ILE A 78 16.92 -5.09 -1.72
C ILE A 78 17.59 -4.70 -0.41
N ASN A 79 18.81 -5.20 -0.17
CA ASN A 79 19.57 -4.91 1.06
C ASN A 79 18.77 -5.18 2.35
N ASN A 80 18.04 -6.30 2.41
CA ASN A 80 17.17 -6.70 3.53
C ASN A 80 16.04 -5.72 3.85
N LYS A 81 15.64 -4.90 2.87
CA LYS A 81 14.45 -4.04 2.94
C LYS A 81 13.50 -4.42 1.84
N VAL A 82 12.21 -4.42 2.17
CA VAL A 82 11.15 -4.50 1.18
C VAL A 82 11.24 -3.26 0.32
N ASN A 83 11.39 -3.45 -0.98
CA ASN A 83 11.44 -2.42 -1.99
C ASN A 83 10.22 -2.58 -2.89
N ILE A 84 9.55 -1.46 -3.15
CA ILE A 84 8.32 -1.43 -3.95
C ILE A 84 8.54 -0.54 -5.17
N VAL A 85 8.30 -1.08 -6.36
CA VAL A 85 8.19 -0.29 -7.58
C VAL A 85 6.72 -0.11 -7.90
N VAL A 86 6.33 1.15 -8.09
CA VAL A 86 4.94 1.54 -8.30
C VAL A 86 4.70 1.83 -9.77
N TYR A 87 3.73 1.15 -10.36
CA TYR A 87 3.26 1.39 -11.72
C TYR A 87 1.88 2.03 -11.67
N ASN A 88 1.72 3.13 -12.41
CA ASN A 88 0.45 3.85 -12.53
C ASN A 88 -0.28 3.38 -13.78
N PHE A 89 -1.62 3.32 -13.73
CA PHE A 89 -2.42 3.12 -14.93
C PHE A 89 -2.76 4.45 -15.61
N THR A 90 -2.65 4.50 -16.93
CA THR A 90 -3.00 5.66 -17.77
C THR A 90 -4.44 6.15 -17.54
N SER A 91 -5.36 5.24 -17.19
CA SER A 91 -6.77 5.52 -16.87
C SER A 91 -7.18 5.08 -15.45
N SER A 92 -6.28 5.25 -14.47
CA SER A 92 -6.44 4.71 -13.10
C SER A 92 -7.72 5.16 -12.37
N VAL A 93 -8.33 6.28 -12.72
CA VAL A 93 -9.52 6.84 -12.03
C VAL A 93 -10.80 6.74 -12.85
N SER A 94 -10.78 6.02 -13.97
CA SER A 94 -11.98 5.88 -14.81
C SER A 94 -13.05 5.01 -14.13
N ASN A 95 -14.32 5.33 -14.39
CA ASN A 95 -15.48 4.60 -13.85
C ASN A 95 -15.66 3.22 -14.52
N ASP A 96 -15.13 3.02 -15.72
CA ASP A 96 -15.13 1.75 -16.45
C ASP A 96 -13.88 0.89 -16.17
N PHE A 97 -13.08 1.26 -15.17
CA PHE A 97 -11.89 0.50 -14.81
C PHE A 97 -12.24 -0.93 -14.37
N ASN A 98 -11.65 -1.91 -15.04
CA ASN A 98 -11.72 -3.31 -14.69
C ASN A 98 -10.29 -3.84 -14.48
N LEU A 99 -9.99 -4.31 -13.27
CA LEU A 99 -8.65 -4.78 -12.93
C LEU A 99 -8.21 -5.97 -13.79
N ASN A 100 -9.11 -6.92 -14.08
CA ASN A 100 -8.77 -8.10 -14.87
C ASN A 100 -8.46 -7.71 -16.30
N ASP A 101 -9.30 -6.88 -16.93
CA ASP A 101 -9.08 -6.41 -18.29
C ASP A 101 -7.76 -5.64 -18.41
N VAL A 102 -7.42 -4.83 -17.39
CA VAL A 102 -6.16 -4.07 -17.37
C VAL A 102 -4.94 -4.98 -17.21
N VAL A 103 -5.01 -5.98 -16.32
CA VAL A 103 -3.91 -6.93 -16.10
C VAL A 103 -3.70 -7.83 -17.32
N ASP A 104 -4.77 -8.30 -17.96
CA ASP A 104 -4.71 -9.18 -19.13
C ASP A 104 -4.14 -8.48 -20.37
N ASN A 105 -4.30 -7.16 -20.47
CA ASN A 105 -3.82 -6.36 -21.59
C ASN A 105 -2.51 -5.61 -21.30
N LEU A 106 -1.93 -5.78 -20.11
CA LEU A 106 -0.72 -5.09 -19.70
C LEU A 106 0.47 -5.56 -20.55
N LYS A 107 1.25 -4.61 -21.07
CA LYS A 107 2.50 -4.88 -21.79
C LYS A 107 3.69 -4.34 -21.03
N GLU A 108 4.89 -4.81 -21.36
CA GLU A 108 6.14 -4.27 -20.78
C GLU A 108 6.29 -2.76 -20.99
N GLU A 109 5.82 -2.24 -22.12
CA GLU A 109 5.81 -0.81 -22.41
C GLU A 109 4.86 -0.01 -21.51
N ASP A 110 3.81 -0.63 -20.95
CA ASP A 110 2.92 0.03 -19.99
C ASP A 110 3.53 0.10 -18.59
N LEU A 111 4.56 -0.72 -18.33
CA LEU A 111 5.26 -0.81 -17.05
C LEU A 111 6.32 0.28 -16.92
N HIS A 112 5.88 1.53 -16.82
CA HIS A 112 6.74 2.65 -16.47
C HIS A 112 6.71 2.91 -14.97
N GLY A 113 7.57 2.19 -14.24
CA GLY A 113 7.81 2.46 -12.83
C GLY A 113 8.59 3.76 -12.70
N ASN A 114 8.06 4.75 -11.97
CA ASN A 114 8.82 5.96 -11.72
C ASN A 114 9.89 5.66 -10.66
N LYS A 115 11.15 5.55 -11.11
CA LYS A 115 12.32 5.28 -10.26
C LYS A 115 12.58 6.40 -9.24
N ASP A 116 12.03 7.58 -9.48
CA ASP A 116 12.12 8.72 -8.58
C ASP A 116 11.10 8.66 -7.43
N CYS A 117 10.30 7.58 -7.36
CA CYS A 117 9.23 7.38 -6.39
C CYS A 117 9.45 6.12 -5.55
N PRO A 118 10.55 6.05 -4.80
CA PRO A 118 10.85 4.86 -4.03
C PRO A 118 9.78 4.65 -2.96
N ALA A 119 9.46 3.38 -2.73
CA ALA A 119 8.78 2.94 -1.54
C ALA A 119 9.61 1.83 -0.91
N THR A 120 9.99 2.02 0.37
CA THR A 120 10.86 1.08 1.06
C THR A 120 10.40 0.86 2.49
N PHE A 121 10.39 -0.39 2.92
CA PHE A 121 9.96 -0.80 4.25
C PHE A 121 10.97 -1.76 4.88
N THR A 122 11.19 -1.59 6.18
CA THR A 122 12.03 -2.44 7.00
C THR A 122 11.12 -3.27 7.90
N GLU A 123 11.32 -4.59 7.87
CA GLU A 123 10.68 -5.48 8.82
C GLU A 123 11.29 -5.29 10.22
N LEU A 124 10.43 -5.14 11.22
CA LEU A 124 10.79 -5.05 12.63
C LEU A 124 10.38 -6.34 13.35
N SER A 125 10.93 -6.51 14.56
CA SER A 125 10.52 -7.61 15.44
C SER A 125 9.01 -7.61 15.66
N GLY A 126 8.38 -8.78 15.53
CA GLY A 126 6.94 -8.95 15.67
C GLY A 126 6.13 -8.79 14.37
N GLY A 127 6.78 -8.83 13.21
CA GLY A 127 6.11 -8.83 11.90
C GLY A 127 5.51 -7.49 11.49
N MET A 128 5.98 -6.40 12.10
CA MET A 128 5.59 -5.04 11.73
C MET A 128 6.54 -4.51 10.66
N PHE A 129 6.04 -3.64 9.79
CA PHE A 129 6.86 -2.99 8.78
C PHE A 129 6.78 -1.47 8.95
N VAL A 130 7.94 -0.82 8.94
CA VAL A 130 8.05 0.64 8.97
C VAL A 130 8.83 1.12 7.76
N GLY A 131 8.38 2.21 7.16
CA GLY A 131 8.96 2.67 5.93
C GLY A 131 8.32 3.94 5.42
N SER A 132 8.54 4.20 4.14
CA SER A 132 7.99 5.36 3.49
C SER A 132 7.69 5.10 2.02
N LYS A 133 6.79 5.92 1.47
CA LYS A 133 6.45 5.97 0.05
C LYS A 133 6.46 7.42 -0.41
N THR A 134 7.25 7.71 -1.44
CA THR A 134 7.20 8.99 -2.13
C THR A 134 5.94 9.07 -3.01
N ASP A 135 5.16 10.14 -2.89
CA ASP A 135 4.01 10.39 -3.75
C ASP A 135 4.40 11.30 -4.92
N CYS A 136 4.70 10.69 -6.07
CA CYS A 136 5.09 11.45 -7.25
C CYS A 136 3.94 12.04 -8.07
N ARG A 137 2.69 11.79 -7.69
CA ARG A 137 1.55 12.49 -8.30
C ARG A 137 1.34 13.86 -7.66
N ASP A 138 1.83 14.04 -6.44
CA ASP A 138 1.86 15.35 -5.80
C ASP A 138 3.22 16.00 -6.08
N SER A 139 3.23 17.01 -6.96
CA SER A 139 4.41 17.83 -7.25
C SER A 139 4.25 19.24 -6.71
N SER A 140 3.57 19.39 -5.56
CA SER A 140 3.43 20.68 -4.90
C SER A 140 4.81 21.32 -4.68
N ASN A 141 4.99 22.55 -5.19
CA ASN A 141 6.25 23.31 -5.09
C ASN A 141 7.49 22.64 -5.72
N GLY A 142 7.31 21.69 -6.64
CA GLY A 142 8.43 21.02 -7.32
C GLY A 142 9.10 19.92 -6.51
N TYR A 143 8.48 19.47 -5.41
CA TYR A 143 8.94 18.35 -4.58
C TYR A 143 7.85 17.29 -4.45
N HIS A 144 8.25 16.02 -4.34
CA HIS A 144 7.35 14.91 -4.08
C HIS A 144 7.33 14.59 -2.58
N PRO A 145 6.18 14.72 -1.89
CA PRO A 145 6.08 14.44 -0.47
C PRO A 145 6.37 12.96 -0.19
N VAL A 146 7.05 12.71 0.93
CA VAL A 146 7.39 11.36 1.39
C VAL A 146 6.49 11.03 2.58
N PHE A 147 5.57 10.10 2.38
CA PHE A 147 4.66 9.64 3.42
C PHE A 147 5.32 8.54 4.22
N ASP A 148 5.27 8.67 5.54
CA ASP A 148 5.72 7.62 6.45
C ASP A 148 4.60 6.58 6.62
N GLY A 149 4.97 5.30 6.68
CA GLY A 149 4.04 4.19 6.82
C GLY A 149 4.48 3.22 7.89
N THR A 150 3.57 2.89 8.80
CA THR A 150 3.69 1.75 9.71
C THR A 150 2.58 0.76 9.40
N ALA A 151 2.95 -0.47 9.03
CA ALA A 151 2.02 -1.54 8.78
C ALA A 151 2.12 -2.60 9.89
N THR A 152 0.98 -2.93 10.48
CA THR A 152 0.84 -3.93 11.53
C THR A 152 -0.18 -4.97 11.10
N CYS A 153 -0.37 -6.01 11.91
CA CYS A 153 -1.30 -7.09 11.62
C CYS A 153 -2.72 -6.65 11.32
N ASN A 154 -3.23 -5.55 11.86
CA ASN A 154 -4.63 -5.14 11.69
C ASN A 154 -4.80 -3.66 11.34
N ALA A 155 -3.71 -2.90 11.25
CA ALA A 155 -3.77 -1.46 11.06
C ALA A 155 -2.60 -0.93 10.23
N LEU A 156 -2.89 0.15 9.49
CA LEU A 156 -1.92 0.97 8.79
C LEU A 156 -1.93 2.37 9.43
N ILE A 157 -0.76 2.88 9.77
CA ILE A 157 -0.60 4.26 10.23
C ILE A 157 0.19 5.00 9.16
N ILE A 158 -0.39 6.06 8.61
CA ILE A 158 0.21 6.85 7.54
C ILE A 158 0.47 8.26 8.08
N GLY A 159 1.74 8.65 8.13
CA GLY A 159 2.17 10.01 8.46
C GLY A 159 2.16 10.89 7.22
N VAL A 160 1.41 11.99 7.27
CA VAL A 160 1.36 12.99 6.19
C VAL A 160 2.43 14.05 6.44
N PRO A 161 3.40 14.22 5.52
CA PRO A 161 4.46 15.21 5.68
C PRO A 161 3.92 16.64 5.53
N ALA A 162 4.64 17.63 6.07
CA ALA A 162 4.20 19.03 6.03
C ALA A 162 4.14 19.61 4.61
N GLU A 163 4.95 19.03 3.71
CA GLU A 163 5.12 19.37 2.31
C GLU A 163 4.01 18.82 1.39
N ALA A 164 3.17 17.89 1.89
CA ALA A 164 2.04 17.38 1.14
C ALA A 164 1.05 18.51 0.78
N SER A 165 0.36 18.36 -0.36
CA SER A 165 -0.66 19.32 -0.78
C SER A 165 -1.70 19.54 0.32
N ARG A 166 -2.24 20.77 0.39
CA ARG A 166 -3.23 21.19 1.41
C ARG A 166 -4.54 20.38 1.41
N LYS A 167 -4.71 19.46 0.45
CA LYS A 167 -5.83 18.52 0.41
C LYS A 167 -5.78 17.48 1.53
N HIS A 168 -4.62 17.29 2.16
CA HIS A 168 -4.49 16.37 3.29
C HIS A 168 -4.45 17.13 4.60
N VAL A 169 -5.27 16.71 5.58
CA VAL A 169 -5.09 17.14 6.98
C VAL A 169 -3.71 16.66 7.44
N ARG A 170 -2.90 17.57 7.98
CA ARG A 170 -1.55 17.25 8.46
C ARG A 170 -1.64 16.39 9.73
N GLY A 171 -0.79 15.37 9.84
CA GLY A 171 -0.77 14.46 10.99
C GLY A 171 -0.71 12.99 10.57
N SER A 172 -1.23 12.12 11.43
CA SER A 172 -1.27 10.67 11.18
C SER A 172 -2.70 10.19 10.93
N TYR A 173 -2.87 9.41 9.86
CA TYR A 173 -4.09 8.68 9.59
C TYR A 173 -3.93 7.26 10.09
N VAL A 174 -4.88 6.79 10.88
CA VAL A 174 -4.94 5.40 11.32
C VAL A 174 -6.06 4.71 10.55
N PHE A 175 -5.70 3.68 9.80
CA PHE A 175 -6.65 2.83 9.11
C PHE A 175 -6.68 1.47 9.78
N THR A 176 -7.88 0.95 10.03
CA THR A 176 -8.09 -0.39 10.58
C THR A 176 -8.67 -1.29 9.49
N ARG A 177 -8.24 -2.54 9.45
CA ARG A 177 -8.77 -3.50 8.48
C ARG A 177 -10.24 -3.81 8.77
N ASP A 178 -11.10 -3.65 7.77
CA ASP A 178 -12.56 -3.83 7.86
C ASP A 178 -13.00 -5.26 7.52
N LYS A 179 -12.18 -6.00 6.75
CA LYS A 179 -12.54 -7.31 6.17
C LYS A 179 -11.42 -8.33 6.28
N ASP A 180 -11.73 -9.59 5.95
CA ASP A 180 -10.72 -10.63 5.80
C ASP A 180 -9.73 -10.31 4.67
N ARG A 181 -8.55 -10.93 4.79
CA ARG A 181 -7.48 -10.82 3.78
C ARG A 181 -7.88 -11.54 2.50
N PHE A 182 -7.40 -11.04 1.37
CA PHE A 182 -7.52 -11.73 0.09
C PHE A 182 -6.54 -12.91 0.02
N PRO A 183 -6.80 -13.95 -0.80
CA PRO A 183 -5.82 -15.02 -1.03
C PRO A 183 -4.51 -14.45 -1.59
N ILE A 184 -3.37 -14.96 -1.13
CA ILE A 184 -2.06 -14.61 -1.67
C ILE A 184 -1.64 -15.69 -2.68
N PRO A 185 -1.42 -15.33 -3.96
CA PRO A 185 -0.94 -16.30 -4.96
C PRO A 185 0.45 -16.84 -4.62
N ASP A 186 0.75 -18.07 -5.05
CA ASP A 186 2.10 -18.66 -5.03
C ASP A 186 2.79 -18.63 -3.66
N VAL A 187 2.06 -19.00 -2.60
CA VAL A 187 2.60 -19.16 -1.25
C VAL A 187 2.95 -20.63 -1.03
N PRO A 188 4.14 -20.96 -0.50
CA PRO A 188 4.51 -22.34 -0.20
C PRO A 188 3.54 -23.01 0.76
N ASP A 189 3.28 -24.29 0.56
CA ASP A 189 2.45 -25.09 1.47
C ASP A 189 3.04 -25.06 2.89
N GLY A 190 2.17 -24.81 3.87
CA GLY A 190 2.54 -24.75 5.30
C GLY A 190 3.24 -23.45 5.72
N TYR A 191 3.37 -22.46 4.84
CA TYR A 191 3.90 -21.13 5.21
C TYR A 191 3.13 -20.54 6.39
N GLN A 192 3.87 -19.97 7.34
CA GLN A 192 3.31 -19.37 8.54
C GLN A 192 3.48 -17.85 8.45
N PHE A 193 2.36 -17.15 8.35
CA PHE A 193 2.37 -15.69 8.33
C PHE A 193 2.59 -15.10 9.74
N PRO A 194 3.12 -13.87 9.84
CA PRO A 194 3.44 -13.20 11.10
C PRO A 194 2.24 -12.85 11.99
N CYS A 195 1.03 -13.13 11.51
CA CYS A 195 -0.31 -13.02 12.09
C CYS A 195 -1.28 -13.30 10.93
#